data_AF-A0A938N6U1-F1
#
_entry.id   AF-A0A938N6U1-F1
#
_cell.length_a   1.000
_cell.length_b   1.000
_cell.length_c   1.000
_cell.angle_alpha   90.00
_cell.angle_beta   90.00
_cell.angle_gamma   90.00
#
_symmetry.space_group_name_H-M   'P 1'
#
loop_
_entity.id
_entity.type
_entity.pdbx_description
1 polymer ?
#
loop_
_entity_poly.entity_id
_entity_poly.type
_entity_poly.pdbx_seq_one_letter_code
_entity_poly.pdbx_strand_id
1 'polypeptide(L)'
;MKTTGQGCPPRRRRTTHQLVRSFRSIDAKVFQAGPPSTAFSFPNVGLHGPGGRAWPNGPIATSPWDWLTLNDPVQESSWIVVAGTWAGLMANVTEMKVTMAASSTAQEITGVDAIRLDIPAPGSVAFRLALAASASRRRGRCRA
;
A
#
# COMPACT_ATOMS: atom_id res chain seq x y z
N MET A 1 54.64 15.24 -16.57
CA MET A 1 53.99 14.41 -15.55
C MET A 1 52.55 14.86 -15.37
N LYS A 2 51.56 14.02 -15.72
CA LYS A 2 50.12 14.27 -15.49
C LYS A 2 49.59 13.08 -14.69
N THR A 3 49.22 13.33 -13.43
CA THR A 3 48.62 12.34 -12.53
C THR A 3 47.11 12.36 -12.70
N THR A 4 46.56 11.29 -13.28
CA THR A 4 45.12 11.08 -13.45
C THR A 4 44.53 10.60 -12.12
N GLY A 5 43.73 11.45 -11.48
CA GLY A 5 43.00 11.10 -10.25
C GLY A 5 41.85 10.15 -10.55
N GLN A 6 41.85 8.98 -9.90
CA GLN A 6 40.74 8.02 -9.93
C GLN A 6 39.59 8.57 -9.07
N GLY A 7 38.49 8.96 -9.74
CA GLY A 7 37.25 9.38 -9.09
C GLY A 7 36.53 8.20 -8.42
N CYS A 8 36.12 8.40 -7.16
CA CYS A 8 35.31 7.45 -6.41
C CYS A 8 33.93 7.28 -7.08
N PRO A 9 33.46 6.04 -7.35
CA PRO A 9 32.19 5.83 -8.02
C PRO A 9 31.00 6.28 -7.14
N PRO A 10 29.95 6.86 -7.74
CA PRO A 10 28.81 7.39 -6.99
C PRO A 10 28.05 6.28 -6.28
N ARG A 11 27.74 6.54 -5.00
CA ARG A 11 27.01 5.64 -4.11
C ARG A 11 25.55 5.54 -4.57
N ARG A 12 25.18 4.42 -5.19
CA ARG A 12 23.78 4.15 -5.59
C ARG A 12 22.89 4.10 -4.34
N ARG A 13 21.93 5.01 -4.24
CA ARG A 13 20.82 4.89 -3.26
C ARG A 13 19.94 3.73 -3.68
N ARG A 14 19.84 2.69 -2.84
CA ARG A 14 18.82 1.66 -2.96
C ARG A 14 17.54 2.18 -2.30
N THR A 15 16.50 2.36 -3.09
CA THR A 15 15.14 2.56 -2.60
C THR A 15 14.61 1.20 -2.17
N THR A 16 14.45 0.99 -0.87
CA THR A 16 13.83 -0.23 -0.34
C THR A 16 12.32 -0.05 -0.42
N HIS A 17 11.65 -0.84 -1.26
CA HIS A 17 10.19 -0.88 -1.34
C HIS A 17 9.65 -1.69 -0.16
N GLN A 18 8.97 -1.00 0.76
CA GLN A 18 8.31 -1.60 1.91
C GLN A 18 6.99 -2.22 1.44
N LEU A 19 6.79 -3.52 1.68
CA LEU A 19 5.53 -4.20 1.38
C LEU A 19 4.50 -3.86 2.46
N VAL A 20 3.48 -3.07 2.11
CA VAL A 20 2.28 -2.86 2.94
C VAL A 20 1.47 -4.16 2.91
N ARG A 21 1.18 -4.77 4.07
CA ARG A 21 0.45 -6.06 4.11
C ARG A 21 -0.88 -6.08 4.88
N SER A 22 -1.40 -4.97 5.39
CA SER A 22 -2.77 -5.01 5.93
C SER A 22 -3.43 -3.65 6.09
N PHE A 23 -4.72 -3.63 5.73
CA PHE A 23 -5.73 -2.66 6.09
C PHE A 23 -6.78 -3.43 6.90
N ARG A 24 -7.31 -2.82 7.97
CA ARG A 24 -8.08 -3.55 8.97
C ARG A 24 -9.51 -3.06 9.11
N SER A 25 -9.75 -1.76 9.24
CA SER A 25 -11.13 -1.27 9.35
C SER A 25 -11.27 0.23 9.12
N ILE A 26 -12.41 0.65 8.59
CA ILE A 26 -12.93 2.03 8.63
C ILE A 26 -14.40 1.96 9.06
N ASP A 27 -14.85 2.90 9.89
CA ASP A 27 -16.27 3.09 10.17
C ASP A 27 -16.79 4.29 9.35
N ALA A 28 -17.91 4.11 8.64
CA ALA A 28 -18.52 5.14 7.82
C ALA A 28 -20.04 5.19 8.04
N LYS A 29 -20.62 6.39 8.02
CA LYS A 29 -22.07 6.59 8.19
C LYS A 29 -22.59 7.78 7.38
N VAL A 30 -23.82 7.67 6.89
CA VAL A 30 -24.61 8.82 6.42
C VAL A 30 -25.52 9.28 7.56
N PHE A 31 -25.36 10.52 8.02
CA PHE A 31 -26.16 11.11 9.09
C PHE A 31 -27.44 11.76 8.55
N GLN A 32 -27.33 12.34 7.37
CA GLN A 32 -28.44 12.98 6.69
C GLN A 32 -28.29 12.73 5.20
N ALA A 33 -29.37 12.30 4.58
CA ALA A 33 -29.43 12.11 3.14
C ALA A 33 -30.71 12.80 2.63
N GLY A 34 -30.71 13.16 1.35
CA GLY A 34 -31.86 13.73 0.67
C GLY A 34 -33.11 12.84 0.68
N PRO A 35 -34.18 13.27 0.00
CA PRO A 35 -35.40 12.47 -0.08
C PRO A 35 -35.11 11.03 -0.58
N PRO A 36 -35.83 10.02 -0.07
CA PRO A 36 -35.50 8.60 -0.22
C PRO A 36 -35.49 8.05 -1.66
N SER A 37 -35.87 8.86 -2.66
CA SER A 37 -35.81 8.51 -4.08
C SER A 37 -34.45 8.75 -4.74
N THR A 38 -33.47 9.31 -4.02
CA THR A 38 -32.14 9.57 -4.58
C THR A 38 -31.28 8.32 -4.52
N ALA A 39 -30.70 7.91 -5.65
CA ALA A 39 -29.70 6.86 -5.69
C ALA A 39 -28.47 7.30 -4.88
N PHE A 40 -28.03 6.45 -3.94
CA PHE A 40 -26.82 6.69 -3.16
C PHE A 40 -25.72 5.74 -3.62
N SER A 41 -24.49 6.26 -3.73
CA SER A 41 -23.32 5.39 -3.66
C SER A 41 -23.10 4.98 -2.21
N PHE A 42 -22.49 3.81 -2.00
CA PHE A 42 -22.07 3.38 -0.67
C PHE A 42 -20.62 3.77 -0.42
N PRO A 43 -20.23 3.98 0.85
CA PRO A 43 -18.83 4.19 1.18
C PRO A 43 -17.99 3.01 0.68
N ASN A 44 -16.82 3.30 0.11
CA ASN A 44 -15.93 2.29 -0.48
C ASN A 44 -14.45 2.70 -0.25
N VAL A 45 -13.57 1.72 -0.15
CA VAL A 45 -12.12 1.90 -0.03
C VAL A 45 -11.41 1.45 -1.31
N GLY A 46 -10.54 2.28 -1.87
CA GLY A 46 -9.73 1.92 -3.04
C GLY A 46 -8.25 1.86 -2.70
N LEU A 47 -7.53 0.93 -3.34
CA LEU A 47 -6.07 0.87 -3.30
C LEU A 47 -5.49 1.29 -4.65
N HIS A 48 -4.48 2.15 -4.62
CA HIS A 48 -3.85 2.70 -5.82
C HIS A 48 -2.32 2.70 -5.70
N GLY A 49 -1.65 2.36 -6.79
CA GLY A 49 -0.20 2.40 -6.89
C GLY A 49 0.29 2.20 -8.33
N PRO A 50 1.61 2.35 -8.60
CA PRO A 50 2.17 2.18 -9.95
C PRO A 50 1.92 0.80 -10.55
N GLY A 51 1.75 -0.23 -9.71
CA GLY A 51 1.48 -1.59 -10.15
C GLY A 51 0.00 -1.96 -10.31
N GLY A 52 -0.94 -1.05 -9.99
CA GLY A 52 -2.36 -1.31 -10.25
C GLY A 52 -3.36 -0.44 -9.48
N ARG A 53 -4.64 -0.82 -9.61
CA ARG A 53 -5.75 -0.33 -8.79
C ARG A 53 -6.68 -1.49 -8.44
N ALA A 54 -7.19 -1.48 -7.21
CA ALA A 54 -8.17 -2.46 -6.77
C ALA A 54 -9.26 -1.82 -5.90
N TRP A 55 -10.44 -2.43 -5.92
CA TRP A 55 -11.59 -2.13 -5.07
C TRP A 55 -12.04 -3.39 -4.33
N PRO A 56 -12.57 -3.33 -3.12
CA PRO A 56 -13.04 -4.50 -2.39
C PRO A 56 -14.23 -5.14 -3.12
N ASN A 57 -14.28 -6.46 -3.04
CA ASN A 57 -15.41 -7.30 -3.45
C ASN A 57 -16.37 -7.57 -2.27
N GLY A 58 -16.32 -6.73 -1.24
CA GLY A 58 -17.07 -6.90 -0.01
C GLY A 58 -18.57 -6.62 -0.16
N PRO A 59 -19.38 -7.00 0.84
CA PRO A 59 -20.80 -6.71 0.84
C PRO A 59 -21.01 -5.20 0.72
N ILE A 60 -21.81 -4.81 -0.26
CA ILE A 60 -22.29 -3.43 -0.40
C ILE A 60 -23.16 -3.14 0.83
N ALA A 61 -22.99 -1.97 1.45
CA ALA A 61 -23.79 -1.61 2.60
C ALA A 61 -25.28 -1.74 2.28
N THR A 62 -26.06 -2.28 3.21
CA THR A 62 -27.50 -2.48 3.02
C THR A 62 -28.33 -1.32 3.58
N SER A 63 -27.71 -0.46 4.40
CA SER A 63 -28.31 0.72 5.02
C SER A 63 -27.28 1.86 5.04
N PRO A 64 -27.58 3.05 4.49
CA PRO A 64 -26.71 4.21 4.64
C PRO A 64 -26.81 4.86 6.03
N TRP A 65 -27.83 4.52 6.82
CA TRP A 65 -28.20 5.22 8.05
C TRP A 65 -27.52 4.68 9.31
N ASP A 66 -26.97 3.47 9.23
CA ASP A 66 -26.25 2.82 10.32
C ASP A 66 -24.75 3.02 10.17
N TRP A 67 -24.02 2.94 11.28
CA TRP A 67 -22.56 2.89 11.20
C TRP A 67 -22.15 1.58 10.55
N LEU A 68 -21.40 1.69 9.45
CA LEU A 68 -20.87 0.57 8.71
C LEU A 68 -19.37 0.45 8.99
N THR A 69 -18.97 -0.68 9.56
CA THR A 69 -17.55 -1.05 9.60
C THR A 69 -17.18 -1.76 8.30
N LEU A 70 -16.39 -1.08 7.47
CA LEU A 70 -15.72 -1.66 6.31
C LEU A 70 -14.46 -2.37 6.77
N ASN A 71 -14.42 -3.70 6.62
CA ASN A 71 -13.27 -4.53 6.94
C ASN A 71 -12.84 -5.28 5.68
N ASP A 72 -11.93 -4.65 4.93
CA ASP A 72 -11.42 -5.17 3.67
C ASP A 72 -10.03 -5.80 3.87
N PRO A 73 -9.93 -7.12 4.11
CA PRO A 73 -8.65 -7.75 4.34
C PRO A 73 -7.78 -7.61 3.09
N VAL A 74 -6.47 -7.37 3.27
CA VAL A 74 -5.51 -7.24 2.15
C VAL A 74 -5.16 -8.64 1.62
N GLN A 75 -6.13 -9.26 0.95
CA GLN A 75 -6.04 -10.57 0.32
C GLN A 75 -6.67 -10.47 -1.07
N GLU A 76 -6.00 -10.98 -2.10
CA GLU A 76 -6.44 -10.82 -3.50
C GLU A 76 -7.90 -11.21 -3.73
N SER A 77 -8.35 -12.31 -3.12
CA SER A 77 -9.73 -12.81 -3.24
C SER A 77 -10.81 -11.84 -2.74
N SER A 78 -10.45 -10.90 -1.87
CA SER A 78 -11.34 -9.90 -1.30
C SER A 78 -11.38 -8.62 -2.13
N TRP A 79 -10.63 -8.54 -3.23
CA TRP A 79 -10.51 -7.35 -4.05
C TRP A 79 -10.69 -7.66 -5.53
N ILE A 80 -11.36 -6.75 -6.23
CA ILE A 80 -11.46 -6.70 -7.68
C ILE A 80 -10.34 -5.79 -8.19
N VAL A 81 -9.35 -6.38 -8.87
CA VAL A 81 -8.31 -5.62 -9.56
C VAL A 81 -8.88 -5.02 -10.84
N VAL A 82 -8.94 -3.70 -10.93
CA VAL A 82 -9.47 -2.97 -12.10
C VAL A 82 -8.37 -2.52 -13.06
N ALA A 83 -7.11 -2.51 -12.62
CA ALA A 83 -5.96 -2.21 -13.46
C ALA A 83 -4.69 -2.86 -12.87
N GLY A 84 -3.77 -3.32 -13.73
CA GLY A 84 -2.52 -3.94 -13.31
C GLY A 84 -2.69 -5.36 -12.77
N THR A 85 -1.88 -5.74 -11.78
CA THR A 85 -1.99 -7.03 -11.09
C THR A 85 -2.00 -6.82 -9.59
N TRP A 86 -2.60 -7.75 -8.83
CA TRP A 86 -2.57 -7.67 -7.37
C TRP A 86 -1.14 -7.64 -6.83
N ALA A 87 -0.28 -8.54 -7.32
CA ALA A 87 1.13 -8.58 -6.94
C ALA A 87 1.87 -7.27 -7.25
N GLY A 88 1.60 -6.66 -8.41
CA GLY A 88 2.16 -5.35 -8.78
C GLY A 88 1.68 -4.24 -7.86
N LEU A 89 0.39 -4.18 -7.56
CA LEU A 89 -0.20 -3.20 -6.64
C LEU A 89 0.39 -3.34 -5.23
N MET A 90 0.46 -4.56 -4.70
CA MET A 90 1.02 -4.83 -3.36
C MET A 90 2.52 -4.52 -3.25
N ALA A 91 3.26 -4.52 -4.37
CA ALA A 91 4.67 -4.15 -4.37
C ALA A 91 4.89 -2.66 -4.00
N ASN A 92 3.94 -1.78 -4.31
CA ASN A 92 4.01 -0.36 -3.98
C ASN A 92 2.61 0.29 -3.99
N VAL A 93 1.89 0.21 -2.88
CA VAL A 93 0.66 0.98 -2.67
C VAL A 93 1.05 2.40 -2.25
N THR A 94 0.61 3.39 -3.02
CA THR A 94 0.93 4.81 -2.76
C THR A 94 -0.24 5.60 -2.21
N GLU A 95 -1.48 5.12 -2.41
CA GLU A 95 -2.69 5.79 -1.97
C GLU A 95 -3.74 4.76 -1.54
N MET A 96 -4.37 5.05 -0.41
CA MET A 96 -5.62 4.42 0.03
C MET A 96 -6.70 5.49 0.03
N LYS A 97 -7.72 5.31 -0.81
CA LYS A 97 -8.77 6.29 -1.01
C LYS A 97 -10.07 5.81 -0.39
N VAL A 98 -10.58 6.55 0.59
CA VAL A 98 -11.94 6.35 1.11
C VAL A 98 -12.88 7.24 0.30
N THR A 99 -13.85 6.64 -0.38
CA THR A 99 -14.89 7.36 -1.09
C THR A 99 -16.15 7.27 -0.26
N MET A 100 -16.69 8.41 0.16
CA MET A 100 -17.94 8.45 0.92
C MET A 100 -19.15 8.28 0.01
N ALA A 101 -20.25 7.85 0.62
CA ALA A 101 -21.56 7.93 -0.01
C ALA A 101 -21.77 9.36 -0.54
N ALA A 102 -22.28 9.41 -1.77
CA ALA A 102 -22.60 10.65 -2.44
C ALA A 102 -24.00 10.60 -3.06
N SER A 103 -24.78 11.66 -2.89
CA SER A 103 -26.01 11.91 -3.64
C SER A 103 -25.74 12.88 -4.78
N SER A 104 -26.20 12.54 -5.98
CA SER A 104 -26.10 13.44 -7.15
C SER A 104 -27.16 14.54 -7.15
N THR A 105 -28.14 14.48 -6.25
CA THR A 105 -29.38 15.28 -6.32
C THR A 105 -29.80 15.90 -4.99
N ALA A 106 -29.08 15.62 -3.91
CA ALA A 106 -29.40 16.17 -2.61
C ALA A 106 -28.15 16.46 -1.77
N GLN A 107 -28.32 17.38 -0.82
CA GLN A 107 -27.32 17.62 0.20
C GLN A 107 -27.28 16.44 1.18
N GLU A 108 -26.07 16.06 1.57
CA GLU A 108 -25.84 14.98 2.53
C GLU A 108 -24.81 15.39 3.59
N ILE A 109 -24.95 14.77 4.77
CA ILE A 109 -23.98 14.86 5.84
C ILE A 109 -23.50 13.43 6.08
N THR A 110 -22.23 13.18 5.78
CA THR A 110 -21.57 11.90 6.01
C THR A 110 -20.46 12.07 7.04
N GLY A 111 -20.07 10.98 7.68
CA GLY A 111 -18.86 10.99 8.49
C GLY A 111 -18.13 9.67 8.46
N VAL A 112 -16.87 9.78 8.87
CA VAL A 112 -15.88 8.71 8.91
C VAL A 112 -15.27 8.73 10.28
N ASP A 113 -15.13 7.55 10.87
CA ASP A 113 -14.44 7.38 12.14
C ASP A 113 -13.61 6.09 12.14
N ALA A 114 -12.77 5.93 13.17
CA ALA A 114 -12.04 4.72 13.49
C ALA A 114 -11.21 4.13 12.33
N ILE A 115 -10.59 4.99 11.51
CA ILE A 115 -9.70 4.56 10.42
C ILE A 115 -8.48 3.85 11.03
N ARG A 116 -8.34 2.56 10.73
CA ARG A 116 -7.26 1.71 11.23
C ARG A 116 -6.53 1.03 10.08
N LEU A 117 -5.24 1.34 9.98
CA LEU A 117 -4.31 0.72 9.04
C LEU A 117 -3.29 -0.11 9.83
N ASP A 118 -3.30 -1.43 9.62
CA ASP A 118 -2.30 -2.32 10.19
C ASP A 118 -1.08 -2.38 9.27
N ILE A 119 -0.16 -1.43 9.39
CA ILE A 119 1.10 -1.51 8.67
C ILE A 119 1.98 -2.54 9.40
N PRO A 120 2.34 -3.68 8.77
CA PRO A 120 3.31 -4.57 9.38
C PRO A 120 4.59 -3.78 9.64
N ALA A 121 5.20 -3.99 10.80
CA ALA A 121 6.53 -3.44 11.07
C ALA A 121 7.42 -3.73 9.85
N PRO A 122 8.25 -2.77 9.38
CA PRO A 122 9.20 -3.02 8.31
C PRO A 122 9.88 -4.34 8.63
N GLY A 123 9.62 -5.36 7.80
CA GLY A 123 10.28 -6.64 7.97
C GLY A 123 11.75 -6.32 7.96
N SER A 124 12.43 -6.53 9.09
CA SER A 124 13.88 -6.43 9.18
C SER A 124 14.40 -7.40 8.14
N VAL A 125 14.64 -6.92 6.93
CA VAL A 125 15.35 -7.67 5.90
C VAL A 125 16.72 -7.81 6.52
N ALA A 126 16.92 -8.91 7.22
CA ALA A 126 18.19 -9.26 7.81
C ALA A 126 19.16 -9.28 6.63
N PHE A 127 19.93 -8.21 6.51
CA PHE A 127 21.00 -8.08 5.55
C PHE A 127 22.02 -9.13 5.99
N ARG A 128 21.84 -10.37 5.53
CA ARG A 128 22.88 -11.38 5.63
C ARG A 128 23.97 -10.90 4.68
N LEU A 129 24.85 -10.05 5.20
CA LEU A 129 26.17 -9.87 4.65
C LEU A 129 26.80 -11.26 4.75
N ALA A 130 26.65 -12.07 3.71
CA ALA A 130 27.54 -13.19 3.48
C ALA A 130 28.91 -12.54 3.26
N LEU A 131 29.64 -12.31 4.35
CA LEU A 131 31.05 -12.02 4.30
C LEU A 131 31.69 -13.32 3.80
N ALA A 132 31.71 -13.48 2.48
CA ALA A 132 32.56 -14.48 1.86
C ALA A 132 33.98 -14.03 2.19
N ALA A 133 34.51 -14.57 3.29
CA ALA A 133 35.92 -14.54 3.58
C ALA A 133 36.60 -15.35 2.47
N SER A 134 36.83 -14.72 1.32
CA SER A 134 37.82 -15.20 0.37
C SER A 134 39.16 -15.10 1.06
N ALA A 135 39.51 -16.15 1.81
CA ALA A 135 40.85 -16.42 2.27
C ALA A 135 41.72 -16.60 1.02
N SER A 136 42.18 -15.46 0.48
CA SER A 136 43.23 -15.39 -0.53
C SER A 136 44.46 -16.04 0.08
N ARG A 137 44.70 -17.31 -0.28
CA ARG A 137 45.99 -17.96 -0.10
C ARG A 137 47.04 -17.15 -0.86
N ARG A 138 47.67 -16.17 -0.20
CA ARG A 138 48.97 -15.65 -0.65
C ARG A 138 50.03 -16.67 -0.28
N ARG A 139 50.17 -17.70 -1.11
CA ARG A 139 51.45 -18.38 -1.31
C ARG A 139 52.30 -17.47 -2.19
N GLY A 140 53.47 -17.08 -1.72
CA GLY A 140 54.41 -16.33 -2.54
C GLY A 140 55.56 -15.75 -1.75
N ARG A 141 56.53 -16.62 -1.45
CA ARG A 141 57.91 -16.24 -1.11
C ARG A 141 58.41 -15.20 -2.14
N CYS A 142 58.97 -14.10 -1.67
CA CYS A 142 60.08 -13.46 -2.35
C CYS A 142 61.23 -13.38 -1.35
N ARG A 143 62.21 -14.27 -1.53
CA ARG A 143 63.59 -14.09 -1.06
C ARG A 143 64.35 -13.43 -2.21
N ALA A 144 64.99 -12.31 -1.94
CA ALA A 144 66.44 -12.07 -2.06
C ALA A 144 66.68 -10.64 -1.58
#